data_AF-A0A3C1FWI0-F1
#
_entry.id   AF-A0A3C1FWI0-F1
#
_cell.length_a   1.000
_cell.length_b   1.000
_cell.length_c   1.000
_cell.angle_alpha   90.00
_cell.angle_beta   90.00
_cell.angle_gamma   90.00
#
_symmetry.space_group_name_H-M   'P 1'
#
loop_
_entity.id
_entity.type
_entity.pdbx_description
1 polymer ?
#
loop_
_entity_poly.entity_id
_entity_poly.type
_entity_poly.pdbx_seq_one_letter_code
_entity_poly.pdbx_strand_id
1 'polypeptide(L)'
;MNSYVQQGLTLDGLRRAFSTFTRANWHPLTWLSHMLDVSLFGMDAGWHHLVNVFLHSFSTALLFVDFYSMTGALWKSAFIAALFRTHPLHVESIAWVAERKDVLSGFFFMLTLLAYAQYARLPNLWRYLVVLVLFALGLMAKPMLVTEPFVLLMSDVWPLQRIVLAKPTDGSKSLLAPWGRILLEKAPLVGLSMVSSIITYIAQQQGGAVSTFEALPFTTRVANAIISFVTYLWKMFWPSSLAVYYPYPESTMLWWKVAGAALVLLTLSYIVLRQSRQRPFLAVGWFWYLIMLIPVIGLIQVGGQAMADRYTYLPSIGLFIMIAWSAGGGGADNRNLPYKGA
;
A
#
# COMPACT_ATOMS: atom_id res chain seq x y z
N MET A 1 12.62 9.06 -22.40
CA MET A 1 12.32 10.18 -21.49
C MET A 1 10.97 10.77 -21.89
N ASN A 2 10.10 11.21 -20.97
CA ASN A 2 8.82 11.82 -21.33
C ASN A 2 9.06 13.30 -21.72
N SER A 3 8.77 13.68 -22.97
CA SER A 3 9.01 15.04 -23.46
C SER A 3 8.14 16.09 -22.78
N TYR A 4 6.90 15.74 -22.40
CA TYR A 4 5.98 16.65 -21.74
C TYR A 4 6.47 17.03 -20.34
N VAL A 5 7.00 16.06 -19.58
CA VAL A 5 7.51 16.30 -18.22
C VAL A 5 8.71 17.25 -18.22
N GLN A 6 9.58 17.15 -19.23
CA GLN A 6 10.78 17.99 -19.37
C GLN A 6 10.46 19.47 -19.64
N GLN A 7 9.25 19.79 -20.08
CA GLN A 7 8.81 21.17 -20.30
C GLN A 7 8.34 21.84 -19.01
N GLY A 8 8.29 21.11 -17.89
CA GLY A 8 7.74 21.60 -16.63
C GLY A 8 6.22 21.76 -16.66
N LEU A 9 5.69 22.57 -15.74
CA LEU A 9 4.26 22.87 -15.66
C LEU A 9 3.84 23.83 -16.77
N THR A 10 3.15 23.29 -17.77
CA THR A 10 2.48 24.04 -18.83
C THR A 10 1.01 23.62 -18.93
N LEU A 11 0.16 24.45 -19.56
CA LEU A 11 -1.24 24.10 -19.79
C LEU A 11 -1.39 22.83 -20.65
N ASP A 12 -0.53 22.64 -21.65
CA ASP A 12 -0.50 21.40 -22.44
C ASP A 12 -0.03 20.22 -21.58
N GLY A 13 1.04 20.39 -20.79
CA GLY A 13 1.52 19.35 -19.86
C GLY A 13 0.45 18.90 -18.87
N LEU A 14 -0.31 19.84 -18.30
CA LEU A 14 -1.47 19.57 -17.44
C LEU A 14 -2.51 18.72 -18.18
N ARG A 15 -2.96 19.15 -19.36
CA ARG A 15 -3.93 18.39 -20.17
C ARG A 15 -3.41 16.98 -20.48
N ARG A 16 -2.16 16.88 -20.91
CA ARG A 16 -1.50 15.63 -21.31
C ARG A 16 -1.35 14.65 -20.16
N ALA A 17 -1.08 15.13 -18.94
CA ALA A 17 -0.97 14.30 -17.76
C ALA A 17 -2.26 13.49 -17.51
N PHE A 18 -3.43 14.09 -17.73
CA PHE A 18 -4.72 13.42 -17.52
C PHE A 18 -5.19 12.60 -18.72
N SER A 19 -4.75 12.94 -19.94
CA SER A 19 -5.29 12.34 -21.17
C SER A 19 -4.39 11.28 -21.84
N THR A 20 -3.15 11.09 -21.38
CA THR A 20 -2.15 10.29 -22.12
C THR A 20 -1.67 9.09 -21.31
N PHE A 21 -1.55 7.92 -21.95
CA PHE A 21 -1.05 6.67 -21.34
C PHE A 21 0.39 6.35 -21.74
N THR A 22 1.34 7.26 -21.48
CA THR A 22 2.75 6.99 -21.85
C THR A 22 3.29 5.80 -21.04
N ARG A 23 3.96 4.88 -21.72
CA ARG A 23 4.37 3.57 -21.18
C ARG A 23 3.23 2.78 -20.53
N ALA A 24 2.03 2.83 -21.09
CA ALA A 24 0.89 2.02 -20.64
C ALA A 24 0.43 2.29 -19.19
N ASN A 25 0.74 3.47 -18.65
CA ASN A 25 0.40 3.84 -17.28
C ASN A 25 -0.39 5.15 -17.25
N TRP A 26 -1.38 5.22 -16.36
CA TRP A 26 -2.09 6.45 -16.02
C TRP A 26 -1.78 6.84 -14.57
N HIS A 27 -0.96 7.86 -14.40
CA HIS A 27 -0.58 8.42 -13.10
C HIS A 27 -0.36 9.94 -13.22
N PRO A 28 -1.44 10.72 -13.48
CA PRO A 28 -1.34 12.15 -13.75
C PRO A 28 -0.63 12.91 -12.63
N LEU A 29 -0.91 12.59 -11.36
CA LEU A 29 -0.35 13.34 -10.24
C LEU A 29 1.17 13.15 -10.11
N THR A 30 1.67 11.98 -10.49
CA THR A 30 3.11 11.71 -10.58
C THR A 30 3.76 12.55 -11.68
N TRP A 31 3.10 12.73 -12.83
CA TRP A 31 3.62 13.60 -13.88
C TRP A 31 3.65 15.05 -13.43
N LEU A 32 2.57 15.53 -12.83
CA LEU A 32 2.50 16.90 -12.32
C LEU A 32 3.56 17.16 -11.26
N SER A 33 3.82 16.18 -10.39
CA SER A 33 4.90 16.28 -9.40
C SER A 33 6.27 16.42 -10.08
N HIS A 34 6.57 15.62 -11.11
CA HIS A 34 7.83 15.78 -11.84
C HIS A 34 7.90 17.07 -12.67
N MET A 35 6.79 17.50 -13.28
CA MET A 35 6.70 18.76 -14.00
C MET A 35 6.96 19.95 -13.06
N LEU A 36 6.44 19.90 -11.84
CA LEU A 36 6.73 20.90 -10.81
C LEU A 36 8.23 20.90 -10.45
N ASP A 37 8.82 19.73 -10.22
CA ASP A 37 10.26 19.61 -9.94
C ASP A 37 11.10 20.20 -11.09
N VAL A 38 10.73 19.96 -12.36
CA VAL A 38 11.39 20.55 -13.52
C VAL A 38 11.22 22.07 -13.59
N SER A 39 10.02 22.60 -13.30
CA SER A 39 9.80 24.06 -13.29
C SER A 39 10.58 24.78 -12.21
N LEU A 40 10.80 24.14 -11.05
CA LEU A 40 11.49 24.74 -9.91
C LEU A 40 13.01 24.57 -9.96
N PHE A 41 13.46 23.39 -10.39
CA PHE A 41 14.85 22.95 -10.23
C PHE A 41 15.51 22.53 -11.55
N GLY A 42 14.76 22.53 -12.66
CA GLY A 42 15.22 22.00 -13.93
C GLY A 42 15.41 20.48 -13.91
N MET A 43 16.33 19.99 -14.73
CA MET A 43 16.62 18.55 -14.89
C MET A 43 17.73 18.03 -13.96
N ASP A 44 18.09 18.79 -12.92
CA ASP A 44 19.09 18.37 -11.94
C ASP A 44 18.57 17.19 -11.10
N ALA A 45 19.15 16.00 -11.32
CA ALA A 45 18.72 14.78 -10.66
C ALA A 45 18.76 14.87 -9.12
N GLY A 46 19.67 15.66 -8.54
CA GLY A 46 19.85 15.80 -7.09
C GLY A 46 18.59 16.32 -6.40
N TRP A 47 17.95 17.34 -6.97
CA TRP A 47 16.69 17.88 -6.44
C TRP A 47 15.55 16.86 -6.53
N HIS A 48 15.46 16.14 -7.65
CA HIS A 48 14.41 15.13 -7.84
C HIS A 48 14.56 13.96 -6.85
N HIS A 49 15.80 13.53 -6.56
CA HIS A 49 16.08 12.59 -5.47
C HIS A 49 15.71 13.16 -4.10
N LEU A 50 16.05 14.42 -3.83
CA LEU A 50 15.76 15.06 -2.55
C LEU A 50 14.25 15.12 -2.28
N VAL A 51 13.44 15.44 -3.29
CA VAL A 51 11.99 15.44 -3.11
C VAL A 51 11.49 14.01 -2.81
N ASN A 52 12.11 12.94 -3.35
CA ASN A 52 11.72 11.55 -3.00
C ASN A 52 12.00 11.26 -1.52
N VAL A 53 13.19 11.65 -1.06
CA VAL A 53 13.57 11.53 0.36
C VAL A 53 12.63 12.33 1.25
N PHE A 54 12.22 13.53 0.81
CA PHE A 54 11.26 14.36 1.53
C PHE A 54 9.89 13.68 1.65
N LEU A 55 9.30 13.22 0.53
CA LEU A 55 8.01 12.52 0.55
C LEU A 55 8.06 11.27 1.42
N HIS A 56 9.14 10.50 1.36
CA HIS A 56 9.33 9.32 2.20
C HIS A 56 9.44 9.67 3.69
N SER A 57 10.19 10.73 4.02
CA SER A 57 10.35 11.21 5.40
C SER A 57 9.03 11.70 5.99
N PHE A 58 8.24 12.45 5.21
CA PHE A 58 6.90 12.88 5.62
C PHE A 58 5.94 11.70 5.75
N SER A 59 5.96 10.76 4.81
CA SER A 59 5.16 9.52 4.91
C SER A 59 5.50 8.72 6.16
N THR A 60 6.79 8.66 6.52
CA THR A 60 7.24 8.02 7.76
C THR A 60 6.69 8.72 9.01
N ALA A 61 6.74 10.05 9.04
CA ALA A 61 6.21 10.83 10.16
C ALA A 61 4.69 10.67 10.28
N LEU A 62 3.97 10.70 9.16
CA LEU A 62 2.54 10.44 9.10
C LEU A 62 2.21 9.03 9.60
N LEU A 63 2.95 8.01 9.15
CA LEU A 63 2.78 6.63 9.61
C LEU A 63 2.92 6.51 11.13
N PHE A 64 3.90 7.20 11.73
CA PHE A 64 4.03 7.29 13.18
C PHE A 64 2.79 7.94 13.83
N VAL A 65 2.36 9.09 13.32
CA VAL A 65 1.18 9.83 13.82
C VAL A 65 -0.09 8.99 13.69
N ASP A 66 -0.27 8.28 12.59
CA ASP A 66 -1.40 7.38 12.33
C ASP A 66 -1.50 6.31 13.40
N PHE A 67 -0.45 5.49 13.54
CA PHE A 67 -0.46 4.40 14.52
C PHE A 67 -0.51 4.91 15.95
N TYR A 68 0.22 5.98 16.27
CA TYR A 68 0.19 6.55 17.62
C TYR A 68 -1.19 7.12 17.95
N SER A 69 -1.81 7.85 17.03
CA SER A 69 -3.15 8.38 17.24
C SER A 69 -4.17 7.26 17.40
N MET A 70 -4.10 6.20 16.59
CA MET A 70 -5.01 5.05 16.62
C MET A 70 -4.85 4.14 17.84
N THR A 71 -3.63 3.97 18.33
CA THR A 71 -3.33 2.93 19.34
C THR A 71 -2.89 3.47 20.70
N GLY A 72 -2.42 4.72 20.77
CA GLY A 72 -1.74 5.29 21.94
C GLY A 72 -0.35 4.68 22.23
N ALA A 73 0.10 3.68 21.46
CA ALA A 73 1.31 2.92 21.75
C ALA A 73 2.55 3.58 21.11
N LEU A 74 3.17 4.51 21.84
CA LEU A 74 4.31 5.31 21.36
C LEU A 74 5.43 4.45 20.76
N TRP A 75 5.98 3.52 21.54
CA TRP A 75 7.14 2.73 21.12
C TRP A 75 6.85 1.78 19.96
N LYS A 76 5.66 1.17 19.93
CA LYS A 76 5.27 0.27 18.83
C LYS A 76 5.05 1.04 17.54
N SER A 77 4.46 2.24 17.63
CA SER A 77 4.28 3.14 16.47
C SER A 77 5.61 3.68 15.96
N ALA A 78 6.51 4.08 16.88
CA ALA A 78 7.86 4.52 16.54
C ALA A 78 8.67 3.40 15.87
N PHE A 79 8.52 2.16 16.34
CA PHE A 79 9.17 1.00 15.74
C PHE A 79 8.70 0.72 14.30
N ILE A 80 7.38 0.75 14.04
CA ILE A 80 6.84 0.63 12.67
C ILE A 80 7.44 1.72 11.77
N ALA A 81 7.42 2.97 12.22
CA ALA A 81 7.93 4.09 11.44
C ALA A 81 9.44 3.98 11.21
N ALA A 82 10.22 3.58 12.21
CA ALA A 82 11.65 3.36 12.09
C ALA A 82 11.96 2.28 11.06
N LEU A 83 11.29 1.12 11.13
CA LEU A 83 11.43 0.08 10.12
C LEU A 83 11.05 0.60 8.73
N PHE A 84 9.89 1.24 8.58
CA PHE A 84 9.47 1.80 7.30
C PHE A 84 10.48 2.77 6.71
N ARG A 85 11.14 3.58 7.56
CA ARG A 85 12.15 4.55 7.13
C ARG A 85 13.45 3.91 6.65
N THR A 86 13.92 2.89 7.37
CA THR A 86 15.29 2.38 7.20
C THR A 86 15.35 1.04 6.46
N HIS A 87 14.21 0.40 6.18
CA HIS A 87 14.19 -0.92 5.58
C HIS A 87 14.81 -0.92 4.16
N PRO A 88 15.85 -1.74 3.86
CA PRO A 88 16.54 -1.71 2.58
C PRO A 88 15.64 -1.99 1.35
N LEU A 89 14.54 -2.73 1.52
CA LEU A 89 13.57 -2.95 0.43
C LEU A 89 12.94 -1.67 -0.13
N HIS A 90 12.97 -0.57 0.62
CA HIS A 90 12.39 0.69 0.17
C HIS A 90 13.36 1.53 -0.66
N VAL A 91 14.64 1.11 -0.77
CA VAL A 91 15.66 1.86 -1.52
C VAL A 91 15.25 2.06 -2.98
N GLU A 92 14.66 1.05 -3.62
CA GLU A 92 14.21 1.19 -5.02
C GLU A 92 13.14 2.29 -5.16
N SER A 93 12.15 2.36 -4.26
CA SER A 93 11.11 3.39 -4.27
C SER A 93 11.65 4.79 -3.97
N ILE A 94 12.71 4.92 -3.17
CA ILE A 94 13.25 6.21 -2.72
C ILE A 94 14.34 6.71 -3.68
N ALA A 95 15.32 5.87 -3.99
CA ALA A 95 16.50 6.24 -4.75
C ALA A 95 16.20 6.37 -6.25
N TRP A 96 15.25 5.60 -6.81
CA TRP A 96 14.93 5.73 -8.22
C TRP A 96 13.98 6.92 -8.47
N VAL A 97 14.47 7.98 -9.12
CA VAL A 97 13.70 9.20 -9.39
C VAL A 97 12.36 8.89 -10.07
N ALA A 98 12.36 8.00 -11.07
CA ALA A 98 11.13 7.67 -11.80
C ALA A 98 10.09 6.89 -10.97
N GLU A 99 10.49 6.35 -9.81
CA GLU A 99 9.57 5.68 -8.87
C GLU A 99 8.93 6.66 -7.87
N ARG A 100 8.98 7.96 -8.15
CA ARG A 100 8.18 9.02 -7.50
C ARG A 100 6.75 8.61 -7.19
N LYS A 101 6.09 7.88 -8.10
CA LYS A 101 4.73 7.36 -7.91
C LYS A 101 4.58 6.55 -6.61
N ASP A 102 5.60 5.83 -6.15
CA ASP A 102 5.53 5.00 -4.94
C ASP A 102 5.54 5.85 -3.69
N VAL A 103 6.52 6.75 -3.56
CA VAL A 103 6.62 7.64 -2.40
C VAL A 103 5.49 8.66 -2.36
N LEU A 104 5.01 9.13 -3.52
CA LEU A 104 3.88 10.05 -3.62
C LEU A 104 2.55 9.37 -3.30
N SER A 105 2.29 8.19 -3.85
CA SER A 105 1.09 7.42 -3.49
C SER A 105 1.12 7.00 -2.02
N GLY A 106 2.29 6.64 -1.48
CA GLY A 106 2.45 6.37 -0.05
C GLY A 106 2.16 7.58 0.83
N PHE A 107 2.56 8.79 0.41
CA PHE A 107 2.20 10.02 1.14
C PHE A 107 0.68 10.21 1.21
N PHE A 108 -0.03 10.08 0.08
CA PHE A 108 -1.50 10.18 0.06
C PHE A 108 -2.20 9.03 0.80
N PHE A 109 -1.62 7.83 0.77
CA PHE A 109 -2.11 6.68 1.53
C PHE A 109 -2.08 6.97 3.05
N MET A 110 -0.96 7.48 3.59
CA MET A 110 -0.90 7.84 5.02
C MET A 110 -1.86 8.98 5.36
N LEU A 111 -1.96 10.01 4.51
CA LEU A 111 -2.94 11.09 4.71
C LEU A 111 -4.38 10.56 4.71
N THR A 112 -4.70 9.60 3.84
CA THR A 112 -6.02 8.98 3.76
C THR A 112 -6.30 8.14 5.01
N LEU A 113 -5.32 7.37 5.50
CA LEU A 113 -5.40 6.68 6.79
C LEU A 113 -5.68 7.66 7.95
N LEU A 114 -4.91 8.75 8.03
CA LEU A 114 -5.06 9.77 9.07
C LEU A 114 -6.45 10.43 9.02
N ALA A 115 -6.87 10.85 7.83
CA ALA A 115 -8.16 11.49 7.60
C ALA A 115 -9.31 10.52 7.93
N TYR A 116 -9.16 9.25 7.56
CA TYR A 116 -10.15 8.21 7.85
C TYR A 116 -10.24 7.94 9.35
N ALA A 117 -9.11 7.85 10.04
CA ALA A 117 -9.05 7.69 11.49
C ALA A 117 -9.72 8.88 12.23
N GLN A 118 -9.60 10.11 11.70
CA GLN A 118 -10.28 11.29 12.23
C GLN A 118 -11.78 11.34 11.90
N TYR A 119 -12.18 10.89 10.71
CA TYR A 119 -13.57 10.73 10.33
C TYR A 119 -14.26 9.67 11.21
N ALA A 120 -13.59 8.54 11.44
CA ALA A 120 -14.06 7.47 12.30
C ALA A 120 -14.33 7.92 13.75
N ARG A 121 -13.56 8.90 14.26
CA ARG A 121 -13.79 9.52 15.57
C ARG A 121 -15.00 10.44 15.60
N LEU A 122 -15.04 11.41 14.68
CA LEU A 122 -16.11 12.41 14.62
C LEU A 122 -16.65 12.41 13.20
N PRO A 123 -17.62 11.53 12.91
CA PRO A 123 -18.17 11.38 11.56
C PRO A 123 -18.80 12.69 11.11
N ASN A 124 -18.27 13.26 10.04
CA ASN A 124 -18.87 14.40 9.37
C ASN A 124 -18.58 14.34 7.86
N LEU A 125 -19.46 14.99 7.08
CA LEU A 125 -19.39 14.97 5.62
C LEU A 125 -18.05 15.52 5.11
N TRP A 126 -17.58 16.64 5.65
CA TRP A 126 -16.36 17.31 5.18
C TRP A 126 -15.09 16.46 5.38
N ARG A 127 -14.94 15.80 6.53
CA ARG A 127 -13.84 14.87 6.82
C ARG A 127 -13.91 13.66 5.89
N TYR A 128 -15.10 13.16 5.61
CA TYR A 128 -15.25 12.07 4.65
C TYR A 128 -14.90 12.52 3.21
N LEU A 129 -15.29 13.72 2.79
CA LEU A 129 -14.87 14.29 1.52
C LEU A 129 -13.35 14.42 1.43
N VAL A 130 -12.68 14.81 2.53
CA VAL A 130 -11.21 14.83 2.60
C VAL A 130 -10.63 13.44 2.37
N VAL A 131 -11.20 12.37 2.99
CA VAL A 131 -10.80 10.98 2.72
C VAL A 131 -10.93 10.64 1.24
N LEU A 132 -12.08 10.96 0.61
CA LEU A 132 -12.31 10.66 -0.81
C LEU A 132 -11.33 11.40 -1.72
N VAL A 133 -11.05 12.67 -1.45
CA VAL A 133 -10.14 13.49 -2.26
C VAL A 133 -8.70 12.98 -2.13
N LEU A 134 -8.23 12.72 -0.91
CA LEU A 134 -6.88 12.20 -0.68
C LEU A 134 -6.70 10.82 -1.31
N PHE A 135 -7.71 9.97 -1.20
CA PHE A 135 -7.70 8.66 -1.84
C PHE A 135 -7.64 8.76 -3.37
N ALA A 136 -8.46 9.63 -3.97
CA ALA A 136 -8.45 9.88 -5.41
C ALA A 136 -7.08 10.41 -5.89
N LEU A 137 -6.46 11.33 -5.13
CA LEU A 137 -5.11 11.82 -5.40
C LEU A 137 -4.08 10.69 -5.34
N GLY A 138 -4.18 9.79 -4.35
CA GLY A 138 -3.35 8.60 -4.24
C GLY A 138 -3.48 7.66 -5.44
N LEU A 139 -4.72 7.37 -5.88
CA LEU A 139 -4.97 6.56 -7.09
C LEU A 139 -4.37 7.20 -8.34
N MET A 140 -4.46 8.53 -8.47
CA MET A 140 -3.85 9.31 -9.54
C MET A 140 -2.32 9.37 -9.47
N ALA A 141 -1.71 9.06 -8.33
CA ALA A 141 -0.27 8.90 -8.20
C ALA A 141 0.16 7.47 -8.58
N LYS A 142 -0.52 6.45 -8.04
CA LYS A 142 -0.29 5.04 -8.37
C LYS A 142 -1.57 4.22 -8.21
N PRO A 143 -2.04 3.54 -9.27
CA PRO A 143 -3.24 2.67 -9.20
C PRO A 143 -3.14 1.50 -8.21
N MET A 144 -1.97 1.20 -7.64
CA MET A 144 -1.81 0.18 -6.61
C MET A 144 -2.74 0.39 -5.40
N LEU A 145 -3.12 1.64 -5.11
CA LEU A 145 -4.02 1.98 -4.00
C LEU A 145 -5.46 1.54 -4.18
N VAL A 146 -5.84 0.89 -5.29
CA VAL A 146 -7.18 0.28 -5.45
C VAL A 146 -7.56 -0.68 -4.31
N THR A 147 -6.57 -1.15 -3.56
CA THR A 147 -6.69 -2.05 -2.41
C THR A 147 -6.83 -1.34 -1.05
N GLU A 148 -6.61 -0.03 -0.98
CA GLU A 148 -6.70 0.76 0.25
C GLU A 148 -8.08 0.72 0.93
N PRO A 149 -9.23 0.65 0.23
CA PRO A 149 -10.52 0.52 0.91
C PRO A 149 -10.60 -0.72 1.82
N PHE A 150 -9.88 -1.80 1.48
CA PHE A 150 -9.77 -2.99 2.31
C PHE A 150 -8.85 -2.75 3.52
N VAL A 151 -7.79 -1.97 3.35
CA VAL A 151 -6.95 -1.53 4.48
C VAL A 151 -7.76 -0.66 5.46
N LEU A 152 -8.57 0.26 4.95
CA LEU A 152 -9.47 1.07 5.80
C LEU A 152 -10.49 0.18 6.53
N LEU A 153 -11.06 -0.81 5.85
CA LEU A 153 -11.94 -1.81 6.48
C LEU A 153 -11.20 -2.62 7.56
N MET A 154 -9.94 -2.99 7.33
CA MET A 154 -9.11 -3.65 8.35
C MET A 154 -8.83 -2.74 9.54
N SER A 155 -8.61 -1.44 9.30
CA SER A 155 -8.42 -0.46 10.36
C SER A 155 -9.65 -0.35 11.27
N ASP A 156 -10.86 -0.54 10.73
CA ASP A 156 -12.10 -0.62 11.51
C ASP A 156 -12.12 -1.83 12.46
N VAL A 157 -11.47 -2.94 12.11
CA VAL A 157 -11.30 -4.11 13.00
C VAL A 157 -10.23 -3.80 14.06
N TRP A 158 -9.05 -3.40 13.61
CA TRP A 158 -7.94 -2.98 14.45
C TRP A 158 -7.05 -2.03 13.64
N PRO A 159 -6.63 -0.88 14.17
CA PRO A 159 -6.70 -0.47 15.58
C PRO A 159 -7.96 0.30 16.02
N LEU A 160 -8.85 0.72 15.12
CA LEU A 160 -9.99 1.61 15.46
C LEU A 160 -11.11 0.91 16.26
N GLN A 161 -11.19 -0.43 16.20
CA GLN A 161 -12.15 -1.25 16.96
C GLN A 161 -13.64 -0.90 16.74
N ARG A 162 -14.00 -0.39 15.56
CA ARG A 162 -15.38 -0.17 15.12
C ARG A 162 -16.11 -1.48 14.79
N ILE A 163 -15.35 -2.50 14.38
CA ILE A 163 -15.80 -3.88 14.19
C ILE A 163 -15.20 -4.77 15.28
N VAL A 164 -16.05 -5.45 16.03
CA VAL A 164 -15.62 -6.35 17.10
C VAL A 164 -15.73 -7.80 16.62
N LEU A 165 -14.58 -8.48 16.50
CA LEU A 165 -14.51 -9.90 16.09
C LEU A 165 -14.81 -10.90 17.23
N ALA A 166 -14.84 -10.45 18.49
CA ALA A 166 -15.13 -11.27 19.66
C ALA A 166 -16.01 -10.50 20.65
N LYS A 167 -17.12 -11.09 21.11
CA LYS A 167 -18.05 -10.44 22.06
C LYS A 167 -17.28 -9.84 23.25
N PRO A 168 -17.53 -8.58 23.63
CA PRO A 168 -16.99 -8.02 24.86
C PRO A 168 -17.44 -8.88 26.05
N THR A 169 -16.49 -9.31 26.89
CA THR A 169 -16.79 -9.97 28.17
C THR A 169 -17.31 -9.01 29.22
N ASP A 170 -17.10 -7.70 29.03
CA ASP A 170 -17.65 -6.64 29.87
C ASP A 170 -18.66 -5.80 29.09
N GLY A 171 -19.81 -5.51 29.72
CA GLY A 171 -20.95 -4.76 29.18
C GLY A 171 -20.69 -3.29 28.82
N SER A 172 -19.46 -2.94 28.45
CA SER A 172 -19.10 -1.64 27.89
C SER A 172 -19.86 -1.42 26.58
N LYS A 173 -20.67 -0.36 26.54
CA LYS A 173 -21.36 0.12 25.34
C LYS A 173 -20.33 0.49 24.27
N SER A 174 -19.95 -0.47 23.43
CA SER A 174 -19.13 -0.24 22.25
C SER A 174 -19.96 0.53 21.20
N LEU A 175 -19.33 1.50 20.54
CA LEU A 175 -19.84 2.17 19.34
C LEU A 175 -19.88 1.17 18.16
N LEU A 176 -20.72 0.14 18.26
CA LEU A 176 -20.88 -0.85 17.20
C LEU A 176 -21.65 -0.21 16.04
N ALA A 177 -20.92 0.31 15.05
CA ALA A 177 -21.54 0.62 13.78
C ALA A 177 -22.01 -0.70 13.13
N PRO A 178 -23.26 -0.80 12.64
CA PRO A 178 -23.71 -1.97 11.90
C PRO A 178 -22.79 -2.21 10.71
N TRP A 179 -22.46 -3.48 10.40
CA TRP A 179 -21.66 -3.84 9.23
C TRP A 179 -22.13 -3.14 7.94
N GLY A 180 -23.45 -2.98 7.76
CA GLY A 180 -24.02 -2.25 6.63
C GLY A 180 -23.57 -0.79 6.53
N ARG A 181 -23.43 -0.07 7.65
CA ARG A 181 -22.95 1.32 7.67
C ARG A 181 -21.47 1.38 7.27
N ILE A 182 -20.64 0.48 7.81
CA ILE A 182 -19.20 0.46 7.48
C ILE A 182 -18.99 0.14 6.00
N LEU A 183 -19.73 -0.83 5.46
CA LEU A 183 -19.67 -1.17 4.04
C LEU A 183 -20.17 -0.01 3.15
N LEU A 184 -21.24 0.69 3.55
CA LEU A 184 -21.73 1.87 2.84
C LEU A 184 -20.70 3.01 2.84
N GLU A 185 -19.96 3.19 3.95
CA GLU A 185 -18.82 4.12 4.03
C GLU A 185 -17.63 3.71 3.15
N LYS A 186 -17.58 2.47 2.64
CA LYS A 186 -16.54 2.03 1.69
C LYS A 186 -17.01 2.01 0.24
N ALA A 187 -18.31 2.01 -0.01
CA ALA A 187 -18.86 1.92 -1.36
C ALA A 187 -18.35 3.03 -2.31
N PRO A 188 -18.28 4.33 -1.92
CA PRO A 188 -17.70 5.36 -2.79
C PRO A 188 -16.21 5.16 -3.08
N LEU A 189 -15.45 4.70 -2.08
CA LEU A 189 -14.03 4.39 -2.22
C LEU A 189 -13.82 3.21 -3.18
N VAL A 190 -14.62 2.14 -3.05
CA VAL A 190 -14.62 1.02 -4.00
C VAL A 190 -15.03 1.49 -5.41
N GLY A 191 -15.97 2.43 -5.52
CA GLY A 191 -16.32 3.10 -6.77
C GLY A 191 -15.11 3.76 -7.44
N LEU A 192 -14.34 4.54 -6.70
CA LEU A 192 -13.10 5.17 -7.19
C LEU A 192 -12.05 4.11 -7.57
N SER A 193 -11.90 3.03 -6.78
CA SER A 193 -11.01 1.91 -7.12
C SER A 193 -11.40 1.24 -8.44
N MET A 194 -12.70 1.05 -8.69
CA MET A 194 -13.20 0.46 -9.94
C MET A 194 -12.90 1.38 -11.13
N VAL A 195 -13.16 2.68 -10.99
CA VAL A 195 -12.84 3.67 -12.03
C VAL A 195 -11.33 3.66 -12.34
N SER A 196 -10.47 3.71 -11.32
CA SER A 196 -9.01 3.65 -11.50
C SER A 196 -8.56 2.33 -12.14
N SER A 197 -9.17 1.20 -11.77
CA SER A 197 -8.87 -0.11 -12.37
C SER A 197 -9.26 -0.17 -13.85
N ILE A 198 -10.42 0.38 -14.22
CA ILE A 198 -10.89 0.46 -15.61
C ILE A 198 -9.94 1.33 -16.43
N ILE A 199 -9.57 2.52 -15.93
CA ILE A 199 -8.61 3.40 -16.62
C ILE A 199 -7.26 2.70 -16.80
N THR A 200 -6.79 2.00 -15.76
CA THR A 200 -5.53 1.25 -15.81
C THR A 200 -5.59 0.13 -16.86
N TYR A 201 -6.70 -0.60 -16.94
CA TYR A 201 -6.89 -1.64 -17.96
C TYR A 201 -6.88 -1.05 -19.38
N ILE A 202 -7.58 0.07 -19.59
CA ILE A 202 -7.57 0.78 -20.88
C ILE A 202 -6.16 1.27 -21.24
N ALA A 203 -5.43 1.83 -20.27
CA ALA A 203 -4.05 2.28 -20.46
C ALA A 203 -3.11 1.13 -20.85
N GLN A 204 -3.28 -0.05 -20.23
CA GLN A 204 -2.50 -1.25 -20.52
C GLN A 204 -2.83 -1.85 -21.89
N GLN A 205 -4.12 -1.88 -22.26
CA GLN A 205 -4.60 -2.28 -23.59
C GLN A 205 -3.95 -1.42 -24.67
N GLN A 206 -4.08 -0.09 -24.56
CA GLN A 206 -3.57 0.86 -25.57
C GLN A 206 -2.04 0.88 -25.63
N GLY A 207 -1.36 0.68 -24.50
CA GLY A 207 0.09 0.66 -24.43
C GLY A 207 0.73 -0.68 -24.83
N GLY A 208 -0.05 -1.65 -25.32
CA GLY A 208 0.44 -2.97 -25.75
C GLY A 208 0.94 -3.87 -24.62
N ALA A 209 0.78 -3.47 -23.35
CA ALA A 209 1.18 -4.26 -22.19
C ALA A 209 0.35 -5.55 -22.08
N VAL A 210 -0.89 -5.53 -22.56
CA VAL A 210 -1.77 -6.71 -22.58
C VAL A 210 -1.21 -7.85 -23.43
N SER A 211 -0.34 -7.59 -24.42
CA SER A 211 0.32 -8.65 -25.19
C SER A 211 1.23 -9.56 -24.34
N THR A 212 1.68 -9.08 -23.17
CA THR A 212 2.41 -9.94 -22.21
C THR A 212 1.54 -11.02 -21.56
N PHE A 213 0.20 -10.88 -21.58
CA PHE A 213 -0.72 -11.95 -21.15
C PHE A 213 -0.68 -13.14 -22.09
N GLU A 214 -0.37 -12.92 -23.38
CA GLU A 214 -0.24 -13.98 -24.38
C GLU A 214 1.14 -14.64 -24.30
N ALA A 215 2.18 -13.87 -23.95
CA ALA A 215 3.55 -14.39 -23.81
C ALA A 215 3.80 -15.19 -22.52
N LEU A 216 3.07 -14.89 -21.43
CA LEU A 216 3.24 -15.54 -20.12
C LEU A 216 1.95 -16.27 -19.69
N PRO A 217 1.95 -17.61 -19.66
CA PRO A 217 0.79 -18.41 -19.24
C PRO A 217 0.30 -18.00 -17.84
N PHE A 218 -1.02 -17.97 -17.65
CA PHE A 218 -1.63 -17.66 -16.35
C PHE A 218 -1.10 -18.54 -15.22
N THR A 219 -0.90 -19.84 -15.49
CA THR A 219 -0.32 -20.80 -14.55
C THR A 219 1.07 -20.37 -14.06
N THR A 220 1.93 -19.88 -14.96
CA THR A 220 3.27 -19.36 -14.62
C THR A 220 3.17 -18.13 -13.72
N ARG A 221 2.21 -17.26 -13.98
CA ARG A 221 1.98 -16.03 -13.19
C ARG A 221 1.48 -16.33 -11.79
N VAL A 222 0.54 -17.26 -11.64
CA VAL A 222 0.05 -17.71 -10.33
C VAL A 222 1.17 -18.36 -9.53
N ALA A 223 1.93 -19.27 -10.14
CA ALA A 223 3.06 -19.91 -9.49
C ALA A 223 4.14 -18.90 -9.07
N ASN A 224 4.46 -17.93 -9.93
CA ASN A 224 5.37 -16.84 -9.60
C ASN A 224 4.84 -15.97 -8.46
N ALA A 225 3.54 -15.66 -8.44
CA ALA A 225 2.95 -14.85 -7.37
C ALA A 225 3.06 -15.55 -6.01
N ILE A 226 2.76 -16.85 -5.95
CA ILE A 226 2.90 -17.68 -4.74
C ILE A 226 4.34 -17.67 -4.23
N ILE A 227 5.32 -17.86 -5.12
CA ILE A 227 6.74 -17.80 -4.76
C ILE A 227 7.10 -16.39 -4.28
N SER A 228 6.70 -15.35 -5.00
CA SER A 228 7.01 -13.96 -4.71
C SER A 228 6.52 -13.52 -3.33
N PHE A 229 5.31 -13.93 -2.92
CA PHE A 229 4.81 -13.69 -1.57
C PHE A 229 5.75 -14.23 -0.48
N VAL A 230 6.33 -15.42 -0.67
CA VAL A 230 7.27 -15.99 0.31
C VAL A 230 8.66 -15.36 0.17
N THR A 231 9.09 -15.03 -1.04
CA THR A 231 10.37 -14.34 -1.29
C THR A 231 10.39 -12.95 -0.65
N TYR A 232 9.30 -12.20 -0.70
CA TYR A 232 9.20 -10.91 0.00
C TYR A 232 9.19 -11.07 1.52
N LEU A 233 8.54 -12.11 2.06
CA LEU A 233 8.64 -12.42 3.50
C LEU A 233 10.09 -12.68 3.90
N TRP A 234 10.82 -13.48 3.12
CA TRP A 234 12.24 -13.73 3.35
C TRP A 234 13.07 -12.44 3.29
N LYS A 235 12.89 -11.65 2.22
CA LYS A 235 13.61 -10.38 2.01
C LYS A 235 13.30 -9.32 3.07
N MET A 236 12.16 -9.41 3.74
CA MET A 236 11.84 -8.57 4.89
C MET A 236 12.76 -8.84 6.08
N PHE A 237 13.17 -10.09 6.30
CA PHE A 237 14.09 -10.43 7.39
C PHE A 237 15.55 -10.39 6.94
N TRP A 238 15.82 -10.69 5.68
CA TRP A 238 17.16 -10.75 5.11
C TRP A 238 17.21 -10.11 3.71
N PRO A 239 17.28 -8.77 3.61
CA PRO A 239 17.26 -8.04 2.34
C PRO A 239 18.63 -8.09 1.62
N SER A 240 19.06 -9.27 1.22
CA SER A 240 20.27 -9.47 0.41
C SER A 240 19.94 -9.54 -1.08
N SER A 241 20.93 -9.20 -1.93
CA SER A 241 20.84 -9.32 -3.40
C SER A 241 19.62 -8.60 -3.98
N LEU A 242 19.41 -7.35 -3.55
CA LEU A 242 18.42 -6.47 -4.16
C LEU A 242 18.86 -6.13 -5.59
N ALA A 243 17.94 -6.20 -6.54
CA ALA A 243 18.23 -6.06 -7.95
C ALA A 243 17.28 -5.06 -8.59
N VAL A 244 17.79 -4.30 -9.56
CA VAL A 244 16.98 -3.36 -10.37
C VAL A 244 15.96 -4.11 -11.23
N TYR A 245 16.26 -5.36 -11.59
CA TYR A 245 15.40 -6.18 -12.43
C TYR A 245 15.46 -7.65 -12.01
N TYR A 246 14.28 -8.26 -11.85
CA TYR A 246 14.13 -9.68 -11.53
C TYR A 246 13.55 -10.41 -12.75
N PRO A 247 14.36 -11.11 -13.54
CA PRO A 247 13.85 -11.86 -14.71
C PRO A 247 13.00 -13.05 -14.27
N TYR A 248 12.10 -13.48 -15.15
CA TYR A 248 11.47 -14.80 -15.00
C TYR A 248 12.55 -15.89 -15.13
N PRO A 249 12.46 -16.99 -14.38
CA PRO A 249 13.38 -18.10 -14.53
C PRO A 249 13.32 -18.64 -15.97
N GLU A 250 14.48 -18.71 -16.65
CA GLU A 250 14.59 -19.30 -17.99
C GLU A 250 14.40 -20.83 -17.98
N SER A 251 14.65 -21.46 -16.83
CA SER A 251 14.45 -22.90 -16.62
C SER A 251 12.99 -23.25 -16.30
N THR A 252 12.58 -24.48 -16.60
CA THR A 252 11.28 -25.05 -16.20
C THR A 252 10.97 -24.75 -14.73
N MET A 253 9.77 -24.22 -14.47
CA MET A 253 9.30 -23.90 -13.12
C MET A 253 9.46 -25.12 -12.20
N LEU A 254 10.20 -24.94 -11.10
CA LEU A 254 10.39 -25.97 -10.09
C LEU A 254 9.13 -26.05 -9.22
N TRP A 255 8.18 -26.91 -9.59
CA TRP A 255 6.89 -27.07 -8.92
C TRP A 255 6.97 -27.37 -7.42
N TRP A 256 8.04 -28.03 -6.96
CA TRP A 256 8.27 -28.25 -5.53
C TRP A 256 8.50 -26.94 -4.76
N LYS A 257 9.11 -25.90 -5.38
CA LYS A 257 9.25 -24.56 -4.78
C LYS A 257 7.89 -23.88 -4.64
N VAL A 258 7.03 -24.02 -5.66
CA VAL A 258 5.66 -23.49 -5.64
C VAL A 258 4.85 -24.18 -4.54
N ALA A 259 4.90 -25.51 -4.45
CA ALA A 259 4.21 -26.28 -3.41
C ALA A 259 4.71 -25.92 -2.01
N GLY A 260 6.03 -25.79 -1.82
CA GLY A 260 6.63 -25.36 -0.56
C GLY A 260 6.20 -23.94 -0.16
N ALA A 261 6.21 -22.99 -1.10
CA ALA A 261 5.75 -21.63 -0.86
C ALA A 261 4.25 -21.57 -0.54
N ALA A 262 3.41 -22.32 -1.27
CA ALA A 262 1.99 -22.44 -0.98
C ALA A 262 1.74 -23.01 0.43
N LEU A 263 2.46 -24.06 0.82
CA LEU A 263 2.37 -24.64 2.15
C LEU A 263 2.72 -23.61 3.23
N VAL A 264 3.81 -22.85 3.07
CA VAL A 264 4.18 -21.77 4.00
C VAL A 264 3.06 -20.74 4.13
N LEU A 265 2.50 -20.25 3.02
CA LEU A 265 1.41 -19.26 3.04
C LEU A 265 0.14 -19.79 3.71
N LEU A 266 -0.23 -21.05 3.43
CA LEU A 266 -1.40 -21.69 4.02
C LEU A 266 -1.21 -21.91 5.52
N THR A 267 -0.03 -22.38 5.94
CA THR A 267 0.30 -22.56 7.36
C THR A 267 0.29 -21.22 8.11
N LEU A 268 0.93 -20.19 7.57
CA LEU A 268 0.92 -18.85 8.18
C LEU A 268 -0.51 -18.28 8.26
N SER A 269 -1.29 -18.40 7.18
CA SER A 269 -2.69 -17.96 7.16
C SER A 269 -3.53 -18.69 8.18
N TYR A 270 -3.37 -20.01 8.32
CA TYR A 270 -4.08 -20.81 9.33
C TYR A 270 -3.72 -20.38 10.75
N ILE A 271 -2.42 -20.20 11.04
CA ILE A 271 -1.92 -19.76 12.36
C ILE A 271 -2.48 -18.36 12.69
N VAL A 272 -2.45 -17.44 11.74
CA VAL A 272 -2.97 -16.07 11.89
C VAL A 272 -4.48 -16.09 12.14
N LEU A 273 -5.25 -16.83 11.33
CA LEU A 273 -6.70 -16.92 11.48
C LEU A 273 -7.10 -17.55 12.82
N ARG A 274 -6.40 -18.59 13.27
CA ARG A 274 -6.63 -19.21 14.58
C ARG A 274 -6.39 -18.24 15.74
N GLN A 275 -5.42 -17.34 15.61
CA GLN A 275 -5.07 -16.34 16.64
C GLN A 275 -5.84 -15.01 16.50
N SER A 276 -6.49 -14.76 15.36
CA SER A 276 -7.13 -13.48 15.04
C SER A 276 -8.15 -12.99 16.06
N ARG A 277 -8.87 -13.90 16.73
CA ARG A 277 -9.84 -13.55 17.78
C ARG A 277 -9.19 -12.94 19.02
N GLN A 278 -7.99 -13.38 19.39
CA GLN A 278 -7.25 -12.89 20.55
C GLN A 278 -6.27 -11.77 20.18
N ARG A 279 -5.76 -11.80 18.95
CA ARG A 279 -4.71 -10.92 18.44
C ARG A 279 -5.11 -10.41 17.04
N PRO A 280 -6.08 -9.49 16.93
CA PRO A 280 -6.60 -9.03 15.63
C PRO A 280 -5.54 -8.34 14.77
N PHE A 281 -4.51 -7.74 15.38
CA PHE A 281 -3.37 -7.14 14.68
C PHE A 281 -2.62 -8.14 13.79
N LEU A 282 -2.64 -9.45 14.10
CA LEU A 282 -2.04 -10.49 13.25
C LEU A 282 -2.80 -10.62 11.94
N ALA A 283 -4.14 -10.66 12.01
CA ALA A 283 -4.98 -10.75 10.83
C ALA A 283 -4.90 -9.47 9.99
N VAL A 284 -4.98 -8.31 10.62
CA VAL A 284 -4.83 -7.01 9.94
C VAL A 284 -3.48 -6.93 9.23
N GLY A 285 -2.39 -7.22 9.92
CA GLY A 285 -1.06 -7.16 9.33
C GLY A 285 -0.85 -8.16 8.19
N TRP A 286 -1.32 -9.40 8.36
CA TRP A 286 -1.19 -10.45 7.34
C TRP A 286 -2.02 -10.15 6.09
N PHE A 287 -3.29 -9.80 6.24
CA PHE A 287 -4.15 -9.51 5.10
C PHE A 287 -3.82 -8.17 4.45
N TRP A 288 -3.31 -7.18 5.19
CA TRP A 288 -2.75 -5.96 4.60
C TRP A 288 -1.62 -6.30 3.64
N TYR A 289 -0.66 -7.13 4.09
CA TYR A 289 0.45 -7.59 3.27
C TYR A 289 -0.03 -8.32 2.01
N LEU A 290 -0.92 -9.30 2.17
CA LEU A 290 -1.43 -10.09 1.06
C LEU A 290 -2.22 -9.24 0.06
N ILE A 291 -3.20 -8.46 0.54
CA ILE A 291 -4.12 -7.72 -0.32
C ILE A 291 -3.40 -6.60 -1.07
N MET A 292 -2.56 -5.81 -0.40
CA MET A 292 -1.86 -4.69 -1.04
C MET A 292 -0.90 -5.15 -2.15
N LEU A 293 -0.42 -6.39 -2.10
CA LEU A 293 0.44 -6.96 -3.15
C LEU A 293 -0.34 -7.44 -4.38
N ILE A 294 -1.62 -7.80 -4.26
CA ILE A 294 -2.42 -8.40 -5.36
C ILE A 294 -2.29 -7.62 -6.69
N PRO A 295 -2.38 -6.27 -6.73
CA PRO A 295 -2.31 -5.53 -7.99
C PRO A 295 -0.94 -5.57 -8.67
N VAL A 296 0.13 -5.86 -7.92
CA VAL A 296 1.53 -5.75 -8.38
C VAL A 296 2.30 -7.07 -8.37
N ILE A 297 1.74 -8.14 -7.78
CA ILE A 297 2.40 -9.45 -7.62
C ILE A 297 2.59 -10.23 -8.94
N GLY A 298 2.09 -9.70 -10.06
CA GLY A 298 2.21 -10.34 -11.39
C GLY A 298 1.01 -11.21 -11.80
N LEU A 299 -0.09 -11.21 -11.02
CA LEU A 299 -1.35 -11.83 -11.45
C LEU A 299 -1.94 -11.15 -12.68
N ILE A 300 -1.81 -9.82 -12.76
CA ILE A 300 -2.02 -8.98 -13.95
C ILE A 300 -0.62 -8.48 -14.33
N GLN A 301 -0.02 -9.10 -15.36
CA GLN A 301 1.38 -8.87 -15.68
C GLN A 301 1.56 -7.53 -16.39
N VAL A 302 2.45 -6.70 -15.84
CA VAL A 302 2.80 -5.39 -16.41
C VAL A 302 4.32 -5.23 -16.36
N GLY A 303 4.95 -5.27 -17.53
CA GLY A 303 6.40 -5.32 -17.66
C GLY A 303 6.96 -6.75 -17.66
N GLY A 304 8.27 -6.87 -17.82
CA GLY A 304 8.96 -8.17 -17.97
C GLY A 304 9.45 -8.79 -16.66
N GLN A 305 9.37 -8.06 -15.54
CA GLN A 305 9.90 -8.52 -14.26
C GLN A 305 8.95 -9.50 -13.55
N ALA A 306 9.53 -10.52 -12.92
CA ALA A 306 8.83 -11.49 -12.09
C ALA A 306 8.41 -10.91 -10.73
N MET A 307 9.24 -10.02 -10.18
CA MET A 307 9.01 -9.32 -8.91
C MET A 307 9.77 -7.98 -8.91
N ALA A 308 9.53 -7.12 -7.93
CA ALA A 308 10.30 -5.88 -7.74
C ALA A 308 10.29 -5.47 -6.26
N ASP A 309 11.41 -4.99 -5.74
CA ASP A 309 11.53 -4.68 -4.31
C ASP A 309 10.58 -3.53 -3.91
N ARG A 310 10.43 -2.53 -4.80
CA ARG A 310 9.48 -1.40 -4.66
C ARG A 310 8.02 -1.81 -4.43
N TYR A 311 7.61 -3.01 -4.85
CA TYR A 311 6.25 -3.51 -4.61
C TYR A 311 5.95 -3.71 -3.13
N THR A 312 6.98 -3.83 -2.29
CA THR A 312 6.84 -4.02 -0.85
C THR A 312 6.64 -2.74 -0.06
N TYR A 313 6.77 -1.55 -0.68
CA TYR A 313 6.78 -0.26 0.00
C TYR A 313 5.63 -0.08 1.00
N LEU A 314 4.37 -0.26 0.57
CA LEU A 314 3.19 -0.19 1.45
C LEU A 314 2.77 -1.55 2.07
N PRO A 315 2.88 -2.70 1.37
CA PRO A 315 2.56 -3.99 1.97
C PRO A 315 3.39 -4.35 3.22
N SER A 316 4.65 -3.90 3.28
CA SER A 316 5.58 -4.18 4.38
C SER A 316 5.06 -3.67 5.73
N ILE A 317 4.26 -2.60 5.74
CA ILE A 317 3.62 -2.03 6.94
C ILE A 317 2.82 -3.10 7.68
N GLY A 318 2.09 -3.96 6.96
CA GLY A 318 1.32 -5.04 7.55
C GLY A 318 2.18 -6.00 8.37
N LEU A 319 3.36 -6.36 7.86
CA LEU A 319 4.29 -7.23 8.57
C LEU A 319 4.96 -6.51 9.75
N PHE A 320 5.28 -5.22 9.61
CA PHE A 320 5.80 -4.40 10.72
C PHE A 320 4.82 -4.35 11.89
N ILE A 321 3.52 -4.24 11.63
CA ILE A 321 2.46 -4.33 12.66
C ILE A 321 2.55 -5.66 13.41
N MET A 322 2.63 -6.78 12.68
CA MET A 322 2.67 -8.11 13.28
C MET A 322 3.87 -8.26 14.22
N ILE A 323 5.05 -7.78 13.80
CA ILE A 323 6.27 -7.84 14.60
C ILE A 323 6.15 -6.95 15.84
N ALA A 324 5.78 -5.68 15.65
CA ALA A 324 5.73 -4.67 16.71
C ALA A 324 4.75 -5.06 17.85
N TRP A 325 3.59 -5.62 17.51
CA TRP A 325 2.59 -6.04 18.50
C TRP A 325 2.78 -7.47 19.03
N SER A 326 3.60 -8.31 18.37
CA SER A 326 3.97 -9.62 18.90
C SER A 326 5.15 -9.55 19.89
N ALA A 327 6.09 -8.63 19.67
CA ALA A 327 7.29 -8.48 20.50
C ALA A 327 7.00 -7.85 21.88
N GLY A 328 5.97 -7.01 21.98
CA GLY A 328 5.50 -6.49 23.27
C GLY A 328 4.48 -7.44 23.88
N GLY A 329 4.85 -8.13 24.97
CA GLY A 329 3.91 -8.94 25.76
C GLY A 329 2.59 -8.20 26.01
N GLY A 330 1.49 -8.96 26.07
CA GLY A 330 0.08 -8.52 25.98
C GLY A 330 -0.46 -7.50 26.98
N GLY A 331 0.38 -6.63 27.55
CA GLY A 331 -0.06 -5.36 28.08
C GLY A 331 -0.55 -4.48 26.94
N ALA A 332 -1.86 -4.45 26.75
CA ALA A 332 -2.49 -3.19 26.40
C ALA A 332 -1.95 -2.18 27.43
N ASP A 333 -1.13 -1.22 26.99
CA ASP A 333 -0.92 -0.01 27.76
C ASP A 333 -2.24 0.77 27.66
N ASN A 334 -3.24 0.23 28.36
CA ASN A 334 -4.65 0.58 28.28
C ASN A 334 -4.93 1.90 29.01
N ARG A 335 -3.87 2.61 29.40
CA ARG A 335 -3.98 3.80 30.25
C ARG A 335 -4.33 5.06 29.49
N ASN A 336 -4.28 5.09 28.16
CA ASN A 336 -4.74 6.22 27.35
C ASN A 336 -5.02 5.78 25.90
N LEU A 337 -6.09 5.00 25.66
CA LEU A 337 -6.63 4.90 24.30
C LEU A 337 -7.38 6.20 24.00
N PRO A 338 -6.90 7.10 23.11
CA PRO A 338 -7.62 8.33 22.78
C PRO A 338 -8.96 8.09 22.07
N TYR A 339 -9.30 6.84 21.77
CA TYR A 339 -10.54 6.41 21.11
C TYR A 339 -11.62 5.92 22.10
N LYS A 340 -11.38 5.93 23.41
CA LYS A 340 -12.39 5.66 24.45
C LYS A 340 -12.77 6.96 25.15
N GLY A 341 -13.62 7.77 24.53
CA GLY A 341 -14.20 8.95 25.19
C GLY A 341 -14.39 10.13 24.24
N ALA A 342 -15.54 10.13 23.56
CA ALA A 342 -16.27 11.33 23.20
C ALA A 342 -17.76 11.00 23.31
#